data_AF-A0ABD4UJI2-F1
#
_entry.id   AF-A0ABD4UJI2-F1
#
_cell.length_a   1.000
_cell.length_b   1.000
_cell.length_c   1.000
_cell.angle_alpha   90.00
_cell.angle_beta   90.00
_cell.angle_gamma   90.00
#
_symmetry.space_group_name_H-M   'P 1'
#
loop_
_entity.id
_entity.type
_entity.pdbx_description
1 polymer ?
#
loop_
_entity_poly.entity_id
_entity_poly.type
_entity_poly.pdbx_seq_one_letter_code
_entity_poly.pdbx_strand_id
1 'polypeptide(L)' 'MTSDGVPLNGFLPGVAGVYAVVAHPGVILTPWLGRLAAKAIMEA' A
#
# COMPACT_ATOMS: atom_id res chain seq x y z
N MET A 1 3.80 -12.35 -1.55
CA MET A 1 3.49 -12.08 -2.96
C MET A 1 1.99 -12.02 -3.10
N THR A 2 1.44 -11.05 -3.83
CA THR A 2 0.04 -11.05 -4.26
C THR A 2 -0.20 -12.16 -5.28
N SER A 3 -1.45 -12.50 -5.56
CA SER A 3 -1.80 -13.57 -6.50
C SER A 3 -1.41 -13.27 -7.94
N ASP A 4 -1.25 -11.99 -8.30
CA ASP A 4 -0.87 -11.50 -9.63
C ASP A 4 0.58 -10.99 -9.69
N GLY A 5 1.31 -11.04 -8.57
CA GLY A 5 2.68 -10.53 -8.48
C GLY A 5 2.80 -9.00 -8.51
N VAL A 6 1.69 -8.26 -8.51
CA VAL A 6 1.67 -6.79 -8.52
C VAL A 6 1.50 -6.26 -7.09
N PRO A 7 2.27 -5.25 -6.65
CA PRO A 7 2.07 -4.64 -5.33
C PRO A 7 0.66 -4.07 -5.15
N LEU A 8 0.08 -4.26 -3.96
CA LEU A 8 -1.11 -3.52 -3.55
C LEU A 8 -0.69 -2.20 -2.91
N ASN A 9 -1.31 -1.10 -3.33
CA ASN A 9 -1.13 0.22 -2.73
C ASN A 9 -2.41 1.04 -2.92
N GLY A 10 -3.30 1.02 -1.92
CA GLY A 10 -4.57 1.74 -2.01
C GLY A 10 -5.58 1.36 -0.93
N PHE A 11 -6.76 1.98 -0.98
CA PHE A 11 -7.89 1.62 -0.14
C PHE A 11 -8.45 0.25 -0.51
N LEU A 12 -8.75 -0.57 0.50
CA LEU A 12 -9.30 -1.90 0.32
C LEU A 12 -10.78 -1.82 -0.07
N PRO A 13 -11.21 -2.37 -1.22
CA PRO A 13 -12.60 -2.37 -1.61
C PRO A 13 -13.48 -3.08 -0.57
N GLY A 14 -14.60 -2.47 -0.21
CA GLY A 14 -15.57 -3.04 0.73
C GLY A 14 -15.20 -2.93 2.21
N VAL A 15 -14.07 -2.31 2.57
CA VAL A 15 -13.68 -2.07 3.97
C VAL A 15 -13.37 -0.60 4.18
N ALA A 16 -14.25 0.11 4.88
CA ALA A 16 -14.13 1.55 5.08
C ALA A 16 -12.86 1.92 5.87
N GLY A 17 -12.10 2.89 5.35
CA GLY A 17 -10.93 3.47 6.01
C GLY A 17 -9.69 2.59 6.05
N VAL A 18 -9.71 1.40 5.42
CA VAL A 18 -8.52 0.53 5.38
C VAL A 18 -7.69 0.81 4.14
N TYR A 19 -6.45 1.26 4.35
CA TYR A 19 -5.44 1.43 3.31
C TYR A 19 -4.38 0.34 3.45
N ALA A 20 -4.07 -0.36 2.35
CA ALA A 20 -3.11 -1.46 2.34
C ALA A 20 -1.92 -1.13 1.43
N VAL A 21 -0.71 -1.39 1.95
CA VAL A 21 0.51 -1.47 1.15
C VAL A 21 1.12 -2.85 1.31
N VAL A 22 1.09 -3.65 0.24
CA VAL A 22 1.63 -5.01 0.22
C VAL A 22 2.59 -5.15 -0.95
N ALA A 23 3.87 -5.32 -0.66
CA ALA A 23 4.93 -5.46 -1.67
C ALA A 23 6.01 -6.45 -1.19
N HIS A 24 6.66 -7.15 -2.11
CA HIS A 24 7.86 -7.94 -1.85
C HIS A 24 8.92 -7.65 -2.91
N PRO A 25 10.17 -7.32 -2.53
CA PRO A 25 10.69 -7.19 -1.15
C PRO A 25 10.28 -5.86 -0.49
N GLY A 26 9.36 -5.90 0.49
CA GLY A 26 8.82 -4.70 1.14
C GLY A 26 9.77 -4.04 2.13
N VAL A 27 10.57 -4.82 2.86
CA VAL A 27 11.38 -4.35 4.00
C VAL A 27 12.37 -3.25 3.61
N ILE A 28 13.06 -3.43 2.48
CA ILE A 28 14.06 -2.47 1.98
C ILE A 28 13.40 -1.13 1.62
N LEU A 29 12.15 -1.18 1.12
CA LEU A 29 11.43 -0.02 0.62
C LEU A 29 10.45 0.58 1.64
N THR A 30 10.30 -0.02 2.83
CA THR A 30 9.30 0.39 3.84
C THR A 30 9.28 1.89 4.11
N PRO A 31 10.42 2.60 4.31
CA PRO A 31 10.38 4.04 4.58
C PRO A 31 9.82 4.86 3.41
N TRP A 32 10.07 4.44 2.17
CA TRP A 32 9.58 5.12 0.97
C TRP A 32 8.11 4.78 0.70
N LEU A 33 7.75 3.50 0.81
CA LEU A 33 6.37 3.03 0.68
C LEU A 33 5.45 3.67 1.71
N GLY A 34 5.89 3.82 2.96
CA GLY A 34 5.14 4.51 4.01
C GLY A 34 4.88 5.99 3.67
N ARG A 35 5.86 6.70 3.09
CA ARG A 35 5.65 8.08 2.62
C ARG A 35 4.64 8.17 1.49
N LEU A 36 4.69 7.26 0.53
CA LEU A 36 3.71 7.21 -0.57
C LEU A 36 2.31 6.91 -0.07
N ALA A 37 2.18 5.96 0.87
CA ALA A 37 0.91 5.63 1.50
C ALA A 37 0.32 6.84 2.23
N ALA A 38 1.14 7.51 3.05
CA ALA A 38 0.72 8.69 3.78
C ALA A 38 0.26 9.80 2.84
N LYS A 39 1.02 10.06 1.76
CA LYS A 39 0.62 11.03 0.73
C LYS A 39 -0.72 10.66 0.09
N ALA A 40 -0.88 9.40 -0.34
CA ALA A 40 -2.11 8.93 -0.97
C ALA A 40 -3.32 9.00 -0.03
N ILE A 41 -3.15 8.72 1.26
CA ILE A 41 -4.21 8.84 2.27
C ILE A 41 -4.62 10.30 2.48
N MET A 42 -3.66 11.23 2.50
CA MET A 42 -3.94 12.66 2.74
C MET A 42 -4.56 13.38 1.52
N GLU A 43 -4.35 12.85 0.31
CA GLU A 43 -4.85 13.42 -0.96
C GLU A 43 -6.16 12.76 -1.44
N ALA A 44 -6.68 11.78 -0.71
CA ALA A 44 -7.87 11.00 -1.07
C ALA A 44 -9.20 11.64 -0.67
#